data_AF-A0A0F9FSH6-F1
#
_entry.id   AF-A0A0F9FSH6-F1
#
_cell.length_a   1.000
_cell.length_b   1.000
_cell.length_c   1.000
_cell.angle_alpha   90.00
_cell.angle_beta   90.00
_cell.angle_gamma   90.00
#
_symmetry.space_group_name_H-M   'P 1'
#
loop_
_entity.id
_entity.type
_entity.pdbx_description
1 polymer ?
#
loop_
_entity_poly.entity_id
_entity_poly.type
_entity_poly.pdbx_seq_one_letter_code
_entity_poly.pdbx_strand_id
1 'polypeptide(L)'
;MQSEREHVTLYIRDKKNDFKRNNFENDKNYEEYRLTVDTKEDFALISKIIENFYDQWETFTVQDVVKLMEQNPRLKQINIQYKRNERL
;
A
#
# COMPACT_ATOMS: atom_id res chain seq x y z
N MET A 1 21.55 -10.70 -7.39
CA MET A 1 21.16 -12.07 -7.84
C MET A 1 20.04 -12.70 -7.02
N GLN A 2 20.15 -12.93 -5.70
CA GLN A 2 19.06 -13.62 -4.97
C GLN A 2 17.82 -12.75 -4.76
N SER A 3 17.99 -11.51 -4.26
CA SER A 3 16.89 -10.55 -4.10
C SER A 3 16.20 -10.21 -5.43
N GLU A 4 16.92 -10.16 -6.56
CA GLU A 4 16.31 -9.94 -7.89
C GLU A 4 15.42 -11.10 -8.35
N ARG A 5 15.74 -12.33 -7.94
CA ARG A 5 14.93 -13.52 -8.25
C ARG A 5 13.69 -13.59 -7.37
N GLU A 6 13.78 -13.12 -6.13
CA GLU A 6 12.66 -13.03 -5.18
C GLU A 6 11.73 -11.87 -5.54
N HIS A 7 12.28 -10.69 -5.79
CA HIS A 7 11.57 -9.48 -6.18
C HIS A 7 11.76 -9.24 -7.68
N VAL A 8 11.07 -10.06 -8.47
CA VAL A 8 11.12 -10.19 -9.94
C VAL A 8 11.25 -8.87 -10.73
N THR A 9 10.79 -7.74 -10.16
CA THR A 9 10.86 -6.41 -10.80
C THR A 9 12.17 -5.65 -10.58
N LEU A 10 13.02 -6.02 -9.62
CA LEU A 10 14.26 -5.28 -9.29
C LEU A 10 15.21 -5.21 -10.50
N TYR A 11 15.35 -6.31 -11.24
CA TYR A 11 16.18 -6.34 -12.44
C TYR A 11 15.65 -5.39 -13.53
N ILE A 12 14.33 -5.29 -13.69
CA ILE A 12 13.70 -4.35 -14.63
C ILE A 12 13.88 -2.90 -14.17
N ARG A 13 13.89 -2.65 -12.86
CA ARG A 13 14.04 -1.31 -12.27
C ARG A 13 15.48 -0.78 -12.33
N ASP A 14 16.50 -1.62 -12.43
CA ASP A 14 17.89 -1.18 -12.56
C ASP A 14 18.07 -0.30 -13.81
N LYS A 15 18.63 0.90 -13.62
CA LYS A 15 18.91 1.86 -14.71
C LYS A 15 20.02 1.38 -15.65
N LYS A 16 20.81 0.38 -15.27
CA LYS A 16 21.84 -0.24 -16.10
C LYS A 16 21.26 -1.19 -17.15
N ASN A 17 20.01 -1.64 -16.97
CA ASN A 17 19.37 -2.56 -17.89
C ASN A 17 18.50 -1.81 -18.91
N ASP A 18 18.50 -2.29 -20.14
CA ASP A 18 17.95 -1.57 -21.29
C ASP A 18 16.48 -1.95 -21.56
N PHE A 19 15.62 -1.63 -20.59
CA PHE A 19 14.18 -1.86 -20.67
C PHE A 19 13.41 -0.57 -20.98
N LYS A 20 12.42 -0.67 -21.88
CA LYS A 20 11.37 0.35 -21.98
C LYS A 20 10.51 0.29 -20.72
N ARG A 21 10.41 1.41 -20.01
CA ARG A 21 9.69 1.53 -18.73
C ARG A 21 8.75 2.72 -18.80
N ASN A 22 7.60 2.58 -18.18
CA ASN A 22 6.69 3.68 -17.94
C ASN A 22 6.15 3.56 -16.51
N ASN A 23 5.86 4.71 -15.88
CA ASN A 23 5.21 4.74 -14.58
C ASN A 23 3.75 5.18 -14.77
N PHE A 24 2.81 4.47 -14.15
CA PHE A 24 1.42 4.91 -14.13
C PHE A 24 1.16 5.59 -12.79
N GLU A 25 1.30 6.91 -12.79
CA GLU A 25 1.22 7.74 -11.59
C GLU A 25 -0.22 8.13 -11.29
N ASN A 26 -0.50 8.36 -10.02
CA ASN A 26 -1.75 8.93 -9.57
C ASN A 26 -1.59 10.46 -9.47
N ASP A 27 -2.63 11.22 -9.78
CA ASP A 27 -2.59 12.69 -9.71
C ASP A 27 -2.40 13.20 -8.27
N LYS A 28 -2.80 12.40 -7.28
CA LYS A 28 -2.68 12.71 -5.85
C LYS A 28 -1.64 11.82 -5.18
N ASN A 29 -0.89 12.40 -4.24
CA ASN A 29 0.04 11.66 -3.40
C ASN A 29 -0.71 10.92 -2.28
N TYR A 30 -0.60 9.59 -2.27
CA TYR A 30 -1.16 8.68 -1.26
C TYR A 30 -0.09 7.86 -0.53
N GLU A 31 1.16 8.34 -0.50
CA GLU A 31 2.30 7.63 0.10
C GLU A 31 2.09 7.34 1.59
N GLU A 32 1.41 8.23 2.31
CA GLU A 32 1.12 8.08 3.75
C GLU A 32 0.13 6.94 4.07
N TYR A 33 -0.60 6.43 3.08
CA TYR A 33 -1.58 5.36 3.27
C TYR A 33 -0.91 3.98 3.06
N ARG A 34 -0.41 3.38 4.15
CA ARG A 34 0.12 2.01 4.15
C ARG A 34 -1.02 1.00 4.22
N LEU A 35 -1.51 0.57 3.07
CA LEU A 35 -2.55 -0.45 2.92
C LEU A 35 -1.94 -1.80 2.49
N THR A 36 -1.24 -2.45 3.42
CA THR A 36 -0.56 -3.75 3.26
C THR A 36 -0.89 -4.66 4.44
N VAL A 37 -0.42 -5.91 4.45
CA VAL A 37 -0.65 -6.88 5.55
C VAL A 37 0.66 -7.61 5.89
N ASP A 38 1.71 -6.87 6.23
CA ASP A 38 3.04 -7.46 6.53
C ASP A 38 3.30 -7.61 8.04
N THR A 39 2.61 -6.81 8.86
CA THR A 39 2.74 -6.76 10.33
C THR A 39 1.40 -7.00 11.02
N LYS A 40 1.41 -7.16 12.35
CA LYS A 40 0.17 -7.33 13.12
C LYS A 40 -0.68 -6.06 13.09
N GLU A 41 -0.04 -4.91 13.07
CA GLU A 41 -0.63 -3.59 13.03
C GLU A 41 -1.24 -3.30 11.66
N ASP A 42 -0.54 -3.69 10.59
CA ASP A 42 -1.09 -3.68 9.23
C ASP A 42 -2.39 -4.50 9.17
N PHE A 43 -2.37 -5.74 9.69
CA PHE A 43 -3.57 -6.58 9.76
C PHE A 43 -4.69 -5.91 10.59
N ALA A 44 -4.36 -5.33 11.75
CA ALA A 44 -5.34 -4.66 12.59
C ALA A 44 -5.97 -3.44 11.90
N LEU A 45 -5.21 -2.68 11.11
CA LEU A 45 -5.72 -1.59 10.30
C LEU A 45 -6.65 -2.10 9.20
N ILE A 46 -6.22 -3.08 8.41
CA ILE A 46 -7.01 -3.60 7.29
C ILE A 46 -8.31 -4.24 7.78
N SER A 47 -8.28 -4.99 8.90
CA SER A 47 -9.50 -5.55 9.49
C SER A 47 -10.51 -4.46 9.87
N LYS A 48 -10.06 -3.37 10.52
CA LYS A 48 -10.94 -2.24 10.86
C LYS A 48 -11.52 -1.55 9.64
N ILE A 49 -10.75 -1.42 8.56
CA ILE A 49 -11.23 -0.84 7.30
C ILE A 49 -12.32 -1.74 6.71
N ILE A 50 -12.07 -3.05 6.61
CA ILE A 50 -13.02 -4.01 6.05
C ILE A 50 -14.30 -4.07 6.89
N GLU A 51 -14.18 -4.11 8.22
CA GLU A 51 -15.33 -4.08 9.15
C GLU A 51 -16.19 -2.83 8.94
N ASN A 52 -15.57 -1.66 8.70
CA ASN A 52 -16.30 -0.42 8.45
C ASN A 52 -17.07 -0.42 7.12
N PHE A 53 -16.67 -1.25 6.16
CA PHE A 53 -17.32 -1.39 4.85
C PHE A 53 -18.03 -2.74 4.70
N TYR A 54 -18.29 -3.48 5.78
CA TYR A 54 -18.82 -4.84 5.72
C TYR A 54 -20.15 -4.92 4.95
N ASP A 55 -21.06 -3.97 5.19
CA ASP A 55 -22.35 -3.90 4.50
C ASP A 55 -22.22 -3.46 3.02
N GLN A 56 -21.06 -2.95 2.62
CA GLN A 56 -20.76 -2.44 1.28
C GLN A 56 -19.61 -3.21 0.61
N TRP A 57 -19.31 -4.43 1.06
CA TRP A 57 -18.05 -5.13 0.78
C TRP A 57 -17.76 -5.34 -0.72
N GLU A 58 -18.78 -5.41 -1.58
CA GLU A 58 -18.63 -5.56 -3.03
C GLU A 58 -18.41 -4.24 -3.78
N THR A 59 -18.65 -3.10 -3.13
CA THR A 59 -18.86 -1.82 -3.83
C THR A 59 -17.94 -0.69 -3.40
N PHE A 60 -17.30 -0.79 -2.23
CA PHE A 60 -16.41 0.26 -1.77
C PHE A 60 -15.11 0.32 -2.59
N THR A 61 -14.57 1.52 -2.72
CA THR A 61 -13.38 1.81 -3.52
C THR A 61 -12.18 2.20 -2.66
N VAL A 62 -10.99 2.27 -3.26
CA VAL A 62 -9.80 2.81 -2.58
C VAL A 62 -10.03 4.27 -2.15
N GLN A 63 -10.78 5.04 -2.93
CA GLN A 63 -11.14 6.42 -2.60
C GLN A 63 -12.02 6.50 -1.34
N ASP A 64 -12.93 5.54 -1.16
CA ASP A 64 -13.74 5.45 0.07
C ASP A 64 -12.87 5.13 1.29
N VAL A 65 -11.89 4.23 1.14
CA VAL A 65 -10.92 3.92 2.19
C VAL A 65 -10.07 5.14 2.55
N VAL A 66 -9.57 5.87 1.56
CA VAL A 66 -8.81 7.11 1.77
C VAL A 66 -9.66 8.12 2.53
N LYS A 67 -10.91 8.33 2.12
CA LYS A 67 -11.84 9.25 2.78
C LYS A 67 -12.13 8.84 4.23
N LEU A 68 -12.32 7.55 4.49
CA LEU A 68 -12.48 7.01 5.85
C LEU A 68 -11.25 7.35 6.72
N MET A 69 -10.05 7.16 6.18
CA MET A 69 -8.79 7.42 6.90
C MET A 69 -8.49 8.92 7.07
N GLU A 70 -8.96 9.78 6.17
CA GLU A 70 -8.93 11.24 6.35
C GLU A 70 -9.88 11.69 7.47
N GLN A 71 -11.08 11.11 7.51
CA GLN A 71 -12.08 11.39 8.55
C GLN A 71 -11.71 10.80 9.91
N ASN A 72 -10.91 9.73 9.92
CA ASN A 72 -10.43 9.08 11.13
C ASN A 72 -8.90 8.93 11.13
N PRO A 73 -8.15 10.01 11.46
CA PRO A 73 -6.68 10.00 11.47
C PRO A 73 -6.06 8.95 12.40
N ARG A 74 -6.80 8.43 13.39
CA ARG A 74 -6.33 7.35 14.27
C ARG A 74 -6.07 6.06 13.52
N LEU A 75 -6.73 5.82 12.38
CA LEU A 75 -6.48 4.66 11.54
C LEU A 75 -5.06 4.71 10.96
N LYS A 76 -4.61 5.87 10.47
CA LYS A 76 -3.24 6.06 9.97
C LYS A 76 -2.19 5.75 11.04
N GLN A 77 -2.48 6.07 12.30
CA GLN A 77 -1.55 5.87 13.42
C GLN A 77 -1.29 4.41 13.77
N ILE A 78 -2.14 3.47 13.31
CA ILE A 78 -2.02 2.05 13.69
C ILE A 78 -0.70 1.46 13.21
N ASN A 79 -0.30 1.76 11.97
CA ASN A 79 0.90 1.21 11.35
C ASN A 79 1.91 2.27 10.90
N ILE A 80 1.78 3.52 11.39
CA ILE A 80 2.60 4.66 10.97
C ILE A 80 4.10 4.47 11.24
N GLN A 81 4.46 3.64 12.21
CA GLN A 81 5.85 3.35 12.56
C GLN A 81 6.59 2.52 11.51
N TYR A 82 5.87 1.85 10.59
CA TYR A 82 6.48 1.01 9.57
C TYR A 82 6.72 1.79 8.28
N LYS A 83 7.91 1.65 7.69
CA LYS A 83 8.18 2.23 6.38
C LYS A 83 7.59 1.34 5.29
N ARG A 84 7.15 1.98 4.20
CA ARG A 84 6.80 1.23 2.98
C ARG A 84 8.06 0.62 2.38
N ASN A 85 7.90 -0.55 1.75
CA ASN A 85 8.94 -1.21 0.98
C ASN A 85 10.19 -1.60 1.80
N GLU A 86 10.09 -1.82 3.12
CA GLU A 86 11.22 -2.26 3.97
C GLU A 86 11.89 -3.56 3.49
N ARG A 87 11.18 -4.36 2.70
CA ARG A 87 11.64 -5.64 2.16
C ARG A 87 11.90 -5.60 0.65
N LEU A 88 12.01 -4.42 0.03
CA LEU A 88 12.42 -4.25 -1.38
C LEU A 88 13.84 -3.72 -1.50
#